data_AF-A0A6B8VRN7-F1
#
_entry.id   AF-A0A6B8VRN7-F1
#
_cell.length_a   1.000
_cell.length_b   1.000
_cell.length_c   1.000
_cell.angle_alpha   90.00
_cell.angle_beta   90.00
_cell.angle_gamma   90.00
#
_symmetry.space_group_name_H-M   'P 1'
#
loop_
_entity.id
_entity.type
_entity.pdbx_description
1 polymer ?
#
loop_
_entity_poly.entity_id
_entity_poly.type
_entity_poly.pdbx_seq_one_letter_code
_entity_poly.pdbx_strand_id
1 'polypeptide(L)'
;MEESSGPRRRRRAVRPSDAEDIDRSWDSPEAAELFADAADVSDPRASDDFIVVLDDSEADDTPDNGELDEEFWKDQRPPHSG
;
A
#
# COMPACT_ATOMS: atom_id res chain seq x y z
N MET A 1 49.98 8.02 -3.59
CA MET A 1 49.14 7.52 -2.48
C MET A 1 47.72 7.89 -2.84
N GLU A 2 46.93 6.89 -3.21
CA GLU A 2 45.57 7.03 -3.71
C GLU A 2 44.64 7.60 -2.64
N GLU A 3 43.93 8.66 -3.00
CA GLU A 3 42.90 9.29 -2.17
C GLU A 3 41.62 8.47 -2.34
N SER A 4 41.29 7.64 -1.34
CA SER A 4 40.08 6.82 -1.35
C SER A 4 38.83 7.70 -1.17
N SER A 5 38.27 8.20 -2.27
CA SER A 5 36.93 8.82 -2.29
C SER A 5 35.87 7.72 -2.28
N GLY A 6 35.63 7.13 -1.11
CA GLY A 6 34.50 6.22 -0.90
C GLY A 6 33.17 6.99 -0.78
N PRO A 7 32.03 6.40 -1.20
CA PRO A 7 30.73 7.05 -1.06
C PRO A 7 30.45 7.35 0.43
N ARG A 8 30.29 8.63 0.75
CA ARG A 8 29.90 9.09 2.10
C ARG A 8 28.54 8.51 2.43
N ARG A 9 28.50 7.45 3.25
CA ARG A 9 27.26 6.89 3.80
C ARG A 9 26.56 7.98 4.61
N ARG A 10 25.56 8.64 4.00
CA ARG A 10 24.64 9.53 4.72
C ARG A 10 23.97 8.70 5.81
N ARG A 11 24.41 8.87 7.06
CA ARG A 11 23.72 8.29 8.21
C ARG A 11 22.35 8.95 8.21
N ARG A 12 21.27 8.15 8.08
CA ARG A 12 19.93 8.65 8.39
C ARG A 12 20.02 9.14 9.84
N ALA A 13 19.96 10.45 10.04
CA ALA A 13 19.92 11.00 11.38
C ALA A 13 18.64 10.46 12.01
N VAL A 14 18.76 9.71 13.09
CA VAL A 14 17.60 9.26 13.86
C VAL A 14 17.01 10.53 14.47
N ARG A 15 15.89 11.00 13.92
CA ARG A 15 15.14 12.13 14.46
C ARG A 15 14.01 11.53 15.30
N PRO A 16 13.95 11.84 16.61
CA PRO A 16 12.83 11.40 17.43
C PRO A 16 11.53 11.99 16.88
N SER A 17 10.47 11.19 16.91
CA SER A 17 9.11 11.59 16.58
C SER A 17 8.50 12.32 17.78
N ASP A 18 7.71 13.36 17.53
CA ASP A 18 6.87 14.01 18.54
C ASP A 18 5.52 13.28 18.74
N ALA A 19 5.30 12.17 18.02
CA ALA A 19 4.09 11.37 18.17
C ALA A 19 3.99 10.77 19.58
N GLU A 20 2.78 10.79 20.12
CA GLU A 20 2.47 10.17 21.40
C GLU A 20 2.61 8.65 21.32
N ASP A 21 3.10 8.04 22.39
CA ASP A 21 3.14 6.59 22.54
C ASP A 21 1.77 6.10 23.02
N ILE A 22 0.91 5.75 22.06
CA ILE A 22 -0.45 5.30 22.32
C ILE A 22 -0.48 3.81 22.68
N ASP A 23 -1.48 3.41 23.46
CA ASP A 23 -1.72 2.00 23.77
C ASP A 23 -2.12 1.22 22.50
N ARG A 24 -1.24 0.31 22.07
CA ARG A 24 -1.42 -0.58 20.92
C ARG A 24 -1.83 -2.00 21.32
N SER A 25 -2.30 -2.20 22.55
CA SER A 25 -2.75 -3.52 23.04
C SER A 25 -3.79 -4.17 22.10
N TRP A 26 -4.61 -3.37 21.44
CA TRP A 26 -5.62 -3.83 20.48
C TRP A 26 -5.07 -4.32 19.12
N ASP A 27 -3.84 -3.95 18.77
CA ASP A 27 -3.19 -4.44 17.56
C ASP A 27 -2.54 -5.83 17.77
N SER A 28 -2.58 -6.35 19.01
CA SER A 28 -1.97 -7.64 19.35
C SER A 28 -2.82 -8.81 18.85
N PRO A 29 -2.19 -9.95 18.52
CA PRO A 29 -2.93 -11.17 18.16
C PRO A 29 -3.85 -11.64 19.29
N GLU A 30 -3.45 -11.46 20.55
CA GLU A 30 -4.27 -11.77 21.73
C GLU A 30 -5.57 -10.94 21.78
N ALA A 31 -5.54 -9.69 21.34
CA ALA A 31 -6.74 -8.86 21.23
C ALA A 31 -7.66 -9.30 20.09
N ALA A 32 -7.11 -9.85 19.00
CA ALA A 32 -7.90 -10.40 17.91
C ALA A 32 -8.67 -11.67 18.34
N GLU A 33 -8.10 -12.47 19.24
CA GLU A 33 -8.75 -13.69 19.78
C GLU A 33 -10.04 -13.38 20.55
N LEU A 34 -10.18 -12.19 21.14
CA LEU A 34 -11.41 -11.77 21.85
C LEU A 34 -12.64 -11.72 20.92
N PHE A 35 -12.42 -11.56 19.61
CA PHE A 35 -13.48 -11.51 18.60
C PHE A 35 -13.54 -12.77 17.75
N ALA A 36 -12.62 -13.73 17.94
CA ALA A 36 -12.58 -14.96 17.16
C ALA A 36 -13.83 -15.82 17.35
N ASP A 37 -14.37 -15.86 18.57
CA ASP A 37 -15.61 -16.58 18.90
C ASP A 37 -16.90 -15.81 18.53
N ALA A 38 -16.78 -14.51 18.25
CA ALA A 38 -17.89 -13.64 17.88
C ALA A 38 -18.12 -13.58 16.35
N ALA A 39 -17.23 -14.19 15.57
CA ALA A 39 -17.44 -14.36 14.14
C ALA A 39 -18.67 -15.28 13.93
N ASP A 40 -19.77 -14.70 13.44
CA ASP A 40 -20.91 -15.49 13.00
C ASP A 40 -20.41 -16.48 11.94
N VAL A 41 -20.56 -17.77 12.19
CA VAL A 41 -20.15 -18.84 11.25
C VAL A 41 -20.95 -18.75 9.94
N SER A 42 -22.06 -18.01 9.96
CA SER A 42 -22.90 -17.69 8.80
C SER A 42 -22.43 -16.43 8.06
N ASP A 43 -21.48 -15.66 8.60
CA ASP A 43 -20.95 -14.45 7.98
C ASP A 43 -20.11 -14.84 6.75
N PRO A 44 -20.53 -14.48 5.54
CA PRO A 44 -19.77 -14.69 4.32
C PRO A 44 -18.56 -13.75 4.21
N ARG A 45 -17.99 -13.29 5.33
CA ARG A 45 -16.69 -12.63 5.42
C ARG A 45 -15.76 -13.31 6.44
N ALA A 46 -16.23 -14.33 7.17
CA ALA A 46 -15.48 -15.02 8.22
C ALA A 46 -14.59 -16.17 7.74
N SER A 47 -14.82 -16.72 6.55
CA SER A 47 -13.95 -17.76 5.97
C SER A 47 -12.81 -17.18 5.14
N ASP A 48 -11.59 -17.66 5.32
CA ASP A 48 -10.40 -17.24 4.55
C ASP A 48 -10.44 -17.69 3.07
N ASP A 49 -11.47 -18.45 2.67
CA ASP A 49 -11.62 -19.10 1.36
C ASP A 49 -12.55 -18.35 0.38
N PHE A 50 -12.74 -17.03 0.52
CA PHE A 50 -13.56 -16.28 -0.44
C PHE A 50 -12.90 -16.19 -1.81
N ILE A 51 -13.39 -17.01 -2.74
CA ILE A 51 -13.08 -16.88 -4.17
C ILE A 51 -13.93 -15.74 -4.72
N VAL A 52 -13.30 -14.58 -4.96
CA VAL A 52 -13.91 -13.48 -5.70
C VAL A 52 -13.98 -13.90 -7.17
N VAL A 53 -15.16 -14.34 -7.60
CA VAL A 53 -15.45 -14.56 -9.03
C VAL A 53 -15.91 -13.23 -9.60
N LEU A 54 -15.01 -12.53 -10.28
CA LEU A 54 -15.39 -11.38 -11.10
C LEU A 54 -16.17 -11.91 -12.31
N ASP A 55 -17.44 -11.53 -12.40
CA ASP A 55 -18.25 -11.75 -13.60
C ASP A 55 -17.77 -10.77 -14.68
N ASP A 56 -16.94 -11.26 -15.59
CA ASP A 56 -16.38 -10.48 -16.71
C ASP A 56 -17.46 -10.08 -17.74
N SER A 57 -18.72 -10.50 -17.55
CA SER A 57 -19.82 -10.13 -18.44
C SER A 57 -20.37 -8.71 -18.24
N GLU A 58 -19.96 -8.01 -17.17
CA GLU A 58 -20.22 -6.58 -16.93
C GLU A 58 -18.98 -5.69 -17.12
N ALA A 59 -17.88 -6.21 -17.67
CA ALA A 59 -16.66 -5.44 -17.93
C ALA A 59 -16.75 -4.47 -19.16
N ASP A 60 -17.96 -4.15 -19.63
CA ASP A 60 -18.17 -3.21 -20.74
C ASP A 60 -18.47 -1.77 -20.26
N ASP A 61 -18.21 -1.48 -18.98
CA ASP A 61 -18.15 -0.12 -18.44
C ASP A 61 -16.73 0.21 -17.96
N THR A 62 -15.72 -0.36 -18.65
CA THR A 62 -14.41 0.29 -18.65
C THR A 62 -14.67 1.70 -19.20
N PRO A 63 -14.45 2.79 -18.43
CA PRO A 63 -14.45 4.10 -19.06
C PRO A 63 -13.47 3.97 -20.21
N ASP A 64 -13.93 4.22 -21.43
CA ASP A 64 -13.10 4.39 -22.59
C ASP A 64 -12.13 5.52 -22.23
N ASN A 65 -11.03 5.17 -21.56
CA ASN A 65 -9.86 6.01 -21.39
C ASN A 65 -9.19 5.98 -22.75
N GLY A 66 -9.93 6.45 -23.76
CA GLY A 66 -9.70 6.26 -25.18
C GLY A 66 -8.23 6.43 -25.40
N GLU A 67 -7.62 5.35 -25.90
CA GLU A 67 -6.18 5.11 -25.92
C GLU A 67 -5.41 6.43 -25.85
N LEU A 68 -5.04 6.85 -24.64
CA LEU A 68 -4.44 8.17 -24.47
C LEU A 68 -3.12 8.14 -25.24
N ASP A 69 -3.08 8.89 -26.34
CA ASP A 69 -2.00 8.86 -27.31
C ASP A 69 -0.66 9.20 -26.63
N GLU A 70 0.45 8.74 -27.22
CA GLU A 70 1.80 9.01 -26.74
C GLU A 70 2.08 10.52 -26.54
N GLU A 71 1.37 11.36 -27.27
CA GLU A 71 1.42 12.82 -27.16
C GLU A 71 0.93 13.33 -25.80
N PHE A 72 -0.14 12.73 -25.25
CA PHE A 72 -0.64 13.06 -23.91
C PHE A 72 0.41 12.79 -22.84
N TRP A 73 1.07 11.63 -22.90
CA TRP A 73 2.09 11.23 -21.92
C TRP A 73 3.38 12.05 -22.01
N LYS A 74 3.72 12.56 -23.20
CA LYS A 74 4.86 13.47 -23.38
C LYS A 74 4.60 14.83 -22.73
N ASP A 75 3.39 15.35 -22.84
CA ASP A 75 3.00 16.66 -22.28
C ASP A 75 2.89 16.62 -20.75
N GLN A 76 2.43 15.50 -20.19
CA GLN A 76 2.35 15.29 -18.74
C GLN A 76 3.71 15.02 -18.07
N ARG A 77 4.81 14.95 -18.83
CA ARG A 77 6.13 14.66 -18.26
C ARG A 77 6.62 15.86 -17.45
N PRO A 78 6.86 15.71 -16.13
CA PRO A 78 7.34 16.82 -15.31
C PRO A 78 8.68 17.38 -15.85
N PRO A 79 8.95 18.69 -15.69
CA PRO A 79 10.20 19.27 -16.13
C PRO A 79 11.38 18.59 -15.43
N HIS A 80 12.34 18.09 -16.22
CA HIS A 80 13.61 17.53 -15.72
C HIS A 80 14.55 18.67 -15.34
N SER A 81 14.21 19.43 -14.29
CA SER A 81 15.20 20.31 -13.65
C SER A 81 16.02 19.46 -12.68
N GLY A 82 17.22 19.06 -13.11
CA GLY A 82 18.30 18.61 -12.24
C GLY A 82 19.15 19.79 -11.78
#